data_AF-A0A8C0MLS0-F1
#
_entry.id   AF-A0A8C0MLS0-F1
#
_cell.length_a   1.000
_cell.length_b   1.000
_cell.length_c   1.000
_cell.angle_alpha   90.00
_cell.angle_beta   90.00
_cell.angle_gamma   90.00
#
_symmetry.space_group_name_H-M   'P 1'
#
loop_
_entity.id
_entity.type
_entity.pdbx_description
1 polymer ?
#
loop_
_entity_poly.entity_id
_entity_poly.type
_entity_poly.pdbx_seq_one_letter_code
_entity_poly.pdbx_strand_id
1 'polypeptide(L)'
;APPCLENSCPFTHHLNEFFSQSCAPGSDPNSNLCALCSGGSDPAHTCAPNNHERYYGFSGAVQKGDVAFVKETTVFQNTEGKNPEAWAKDLKQEDFELLCLDGTRRPVTEAHRCHLAIVPNHAVVSRKDKAASVRRMLFNQQELFGRNGFEYRMFQMFQSSSKDLLFSDDTACLANLQDGTTYRKYLGPEYLKALDNMGQCLHSGE
;
A
#
# COMPACT_ATOMS: atom_id res chain seq x y z
N ALA A 1 -34.56 19.80 24.93
CA ALA A 1 -33.95 19.20 23.72
C ALA A 1 -32.53 18.80 24.10
N PRO A 2 -32.10 17.55 23.90
CA PRO A 2 -30.70 17.21 24.11
C PRO A 2 -29.87 17.92 23.04
N PRO A 3 -28.67 18.43 23.38
CA PRO A 3 -27.80 19.09 22.43
C PRO A 3 -27.31 18.09 21.39
N CYS A 4 -27.19 18.55 20.15
CA CYS A 4 -26.62 17.80 19.03
C CYS A 4 -25.25 17.26 19.43
N LEU A 5 -25.08 15.92 19.40
CA LEU A 5 -23.77 15.29 19.40
C LEU A 5 -23.02 15.80 18.16
N GLU A 6 -22.02 16.64 18.42
CA GLU A 6 -20.97 16.98 17.47
C GLU A 6 -20.35 15.65 17.02
N ASN A 7 -20.42 15.35 15.72
CA ASN A 7 -19.84 14.14 15.12
C ASN A 7 -18.30 14.26 15.11
N SER A 8 -17.67 14.26 16.28
CA SER A 8 -16.23 14.05 16.40
C SER A 8 -15.98 12.54 16.40
N CYS A 9 -15.74 11.96 15.23
CA CYS A 9 -15.25 10.59 15.19
C CYS A 9 -13.77 10.59 15.65
N PRO A 10 -13.43 10.04 16.82
CA PRO A 10 -12.06 10.06 17.34
C PRO A 10 -11.26 8.88 16.80
N PHE A 11 -11.38 8.54 15.50
CA PHE A 11 -10.71 7.36 14.94
C PHE A 11 -9.19 7.46 15.02
N THR A 12 -8.63 8.63 14.71
CA THR A 12 -7.18 8.86 14.88
C THR A 12 -6.76 8.71 16.34
N HIS A 13 -7.59 9.16 17.29
CA HIS A 13 -7.34 8.98 18.72
C HIS A 13 -7.43 7.50 19.13
N HIS A 14 -8.44 6.77 18.66
CA HIS A 14 -8.60 5.36 18.97
C HIS A 14 -7.51 4.48 18.34
N LEU A 15 -7.08 4.75 17.10
CA LEU A 15 -5.93 4.04 16.52
C LEU A 15 -4.64 4.35 17.27
N ASN A 16 -4.47 5.60 17.70
CA ASN A 16 -3.33 6.05 18.50
C ASN A 16 -3.28 5.41 19.91
N GLU A 17 -4.41 4.95 20.43
CA GLU A 17 -4.52 4.23 21.71
C GLU A 17 -4.52 2.71 21.56
N PHE A 18 -5.01 2.19 20.42
CA PHE A 18 -5.12 0.75 20.19
C PHE A 18 -3.74 0.09 20.08
N PHE A 19 -2.83 0.69 19.32
CA PHE A 19 -1.44 0.28 19.25
C PHE A 19 -0.60 1.24 20.08
N SER A 20 0.19 0.71 21.02
CA SER A 20 1.05 1.52 21.89
C SER A 20 2.07 2.34 21.11
N GLN A 21 2.60 1.79 20.03
CA GLN A 21 3.49 2.45 19.07
C GLN A 21 3.24 1.88 17.68
N SER A 22 3.38 2.70 16.64
CA SER A 22 3.24 2.29 15.25
C SER A 22 4.15 3.13 14.34
N CYS A 23 4.27 2.70 13.08
CA CYS A 23 4.73 3.58 12.01
C CYS A 23 3.68 3.61 10.91
N ALA A 24 2.94 4.70 10.82
CA ALA A 24 1.93 4.99 9.82
C ALA A 24 2.26 6.34 9.16
N PRO A 25 3.15 6.35 8.15
CA PRO A 25 3.60 7.57 7.50
C PRO A 25 2.45 8.43 6.98
N GLY A 26 2.55 9.75 7.18
CA GLY A 26 1.48 10.73 6.92
C GLY A 26 0.63 11.06 8.14
N SER A 27 0.83 10.39 9.27
CA SER A 27 0.17 10.73 10.55
C SER A 27 0.83 11.94 11.24
N ASP A 28 0.24 12.43 12.34
CA ASP A 28 0.86 13.45 13.19
C ASP A 28 2.20 12.94 13.74
N PRO A 29 3.33 13.61 13.47
CA PRO A 29 4.65 13.22 13.94
C PRO A 29 4.77 13.06 15.46
N ASN A 30 3.92 13.72 16.24
CA ASN A 30 3.95 13.64 17.71
C ASN A 30 3.06 12.52 18.29
N SER A 31 2.35 11.77 17.43
CA SER A 31 1.46 10.69 17.84
C SER A 31 2.18 9.34 17.95
N ASN A 32 1.60 8.38 18.67
CA ASN A 32 2.08 6.99 18.72
C ASN A 32 2.10 6.35 17.33
N LEU A 33 1.31 6.87 16.38
CA LEU A 33 1.29 6.40 15.00
C LEU A 33 2.62 6.64 14.25
N CYS A 34 3.46 7.57 14.71
CA CYS A 34 4.79 7.81 14.13
C CYS A 34 5.94 7.34 15.02
N ALA A 35 5.66 6.78 16.21
CA ALA A 35 6.68 6.48 17.22
C ALA A 35 7.73 5.43 16.79
N LEU A 36 7.37 4.51 15.89
CA LEU A 36 8.30 3.51 15.37
C LEU A 36 9.02 3.96 14.09
N CYS A 37 8.55 5.02 13.42
CA CYS A 37 9.14 5.54 12.20
C CYS A 37 10.57 6.01 12.42
N SER A 38 11.40 5.95 11.37
CA SER A 38 12.84 6.23 11.50
C SER A 38 13.35 7.35 10.60
N GLY A 39 12.50 7.85 9.72
CA GLY A 39 12.92 8.65 8.58
C GLY A 39 13.77 7.81 7.63
N GLY A 40 14.66 8.48 6.91
CA GLY A 40 15.60 7.85 6.00
C GLY A 40 17.03 8.18 6.42
N SER A 41 17.76 8.79 5.50
CA SER A 41 19.07 9.39 5.79
C SER A 41 18.93 10.71 6.55
N ASP A 42 17.77 11.36 6.46
CA ASP A 42 17.44 12.63 7.13
C ASP A 42 16.28 12.42 8.10
N PRO A 43 16.45 12.73 9.41
CA PRO A 43 15.37 12.70 10.40
C PRO A 43 14.20 13.62 10.07
N ALA A 44 14.38 14.65 9.24
CA ALA A 44 13.30 15.53 8.79
C ALA A 44 12.23 14.78 7.98
N HIS A 45 12.54 13.58 7.47
CA HIS A 45 11.60 12.72 6.77
C HIS A 45 10.95 11.66 7.67
N THR A 46 11.12 11.74 8.99
CA THR A 46 10.44 10.84 9.93
C THR A 46 8.92 10.92 9.73
N CYS A 47 8.32 9.76 9.47
CA CYS A 47 6.88 9.62 9.21
C CYS A 47 6.38 10.34 7.93
N ALA A 48 7.27 10.74 7.01
CA ALA A 48 6.86 11.34 5.75
C ALA A 48 6.15 10.32 4.83
N PRO A 49 5.03 10.65 4.16
CA PRO A 49 4.28 9.74 3.32
C PRO A 49 4.93 9.56 1.93
N ASN A 50 6.21 9.21 1.91
CA ASN A 50 6.99 8.96 0.70
C ASN A 50 8.22 8.10 0.99
N ASN A 51 8.94 7.72 -0.07
CA ASN A 51 10.09 6.80 0.00
C ASN A 51 11.33 7.35 0.72
N HIS A 52 11.30 8.57 1.28
CA HIS A 52 12.35 9.05 2.18
C HIS A 52 12.17 8.54 3.62
N GLU A 53 10.99 8.01 3.99
CA GLU A 53 10.82 7.23 5.21
C GLU A 53 11.12 5.75 4.92
N ARG A 54 12.04 5.16 5.67
CA ARG A 54 12.49 3.78 5.48
C ARG A 54 11.36 2.77 5.62
N TYR A 55 10.39 3.04 6.49
CA TYR A 55 9.25 2.14 6.72
C TYR A 55 8.02 2.47 5.87
N TYR A 56 8.15 3.37 4.88
CA TYR A 56 7.07 3.68 3.94
C TYR A 56 6.84 2.57 2.90
N GLY A 57 5.58 2.42 2.50
CA GLY A 57 5.15 1.42 1.52
C GLY A 57 5.15 -0.01 2.06
N PHE A 58 4.72 -0.97 1.22
CA PHE A 58 4.57 -2.36 1.66
C PHE A 58 5.90 -2.98 2.11
N SER A 59 6.99 -2.74 1.38
CA SER A 59 8.30 -3.30 1.72
C SER A 59 8.87 -2.72 3.02
N GLY A 60 8.66 -1.42 3.28
CA GLY A 60 9.13 -0.77 4.50
C GLY A 60 8.39 -1.24 5.75
N ALA A 61 7.08 -1.49 5.63
CA ALA A 61 6.23 -1.89 6.75
C ALA A 61 6.62 -3.24 7.39
N VAL A 62 7.33 -4.12 6.67
CA VAL A 62 7.77 -5.43 7.19
C VAL A 62 9.00 -5.32 8.11
N GLN A 63 9.71 -4.19 8.10
CA GLN A 63 11.03 -4.07 8.75
C GLN A 63 10.97 -3.91 10.28
N LYS A 64 9.84 -3.47 10.84
CA LYS A 64 9.75 -3.12 12.26
C LYS A 64 8.32 -3.21 12.81
N GLY A 65 8.23 -3.55 14.10
CA GLY A 65 6.97 -3.76 14.81
C GLY A 65 6.60 -5.23 14.90
N ASP A 66 5.54 -5.54 15.65
CA ASP A 66 5.10 -6.92 15.89
C ASP A 66 4.09 -7.42 14.84
N VAL A 67 3.42 -6.49 14.15
CA VAL A 67 2.41 -6.75 13.12
C VAL A 67 2.57 -5.75 11.98
N ALA A 68 2.48 -6.22 10.74
CA ALA A 68 2.50 -5.39 9.53
C ALA A 68 1.25 -5.63 8.68
N PHE A 69 0.64 -4.54 8.18
CA PHE A 69 -0.50 -4.60 7.27
C PHE A 69 -0.03 -4.41 5.82
N VAL A 70 0.15 -5.52 5.10
CA VAL A 70 0.70 -5.52 3.73
C VAL A 70 -0.08 -6.47 2.82
N LYS A 71 0.15 -6.38 1.50
CA LYS A 71 -0.36 -7.35 0.53
C LYS A 71 0.34 -8.70 0.69
N GLU A 72 -0.30 -9.79 0.25
CA GLU A 72 0.25 -11.13 0.47
C GLU A 72 1.60 -11.35 -0.23
N THR A 73 1.81 -10.71 -1.38
CA THR A 73 3.04 -10.84 -2.17
C THR A 73 4.26 -10.22 -1.48
N THR A 74 4.07 -9.30 -0.53
CA THR A 74 5.15 -8.54 0.08
C THR A 74 6.14 -9.42 0.85
N VAL A 75 5.66 -10.42 1.58
CA VAL A 75 6.55 -11.35 2.29
C VAL A 75 7.40 -12.11 1.27
N PHE A 76 6.78 -12.66 0.21
CA PHE A 76 7.48 -13.39 -0.82
C PHE A 76 8.49 -12.54 -1.61
N GLN A 77 8.31 -11.22 -1.68
CA GLN A 77 9.23 -10.28 -2.33
C GLN A 77 10.44 -9.92 -1.47
N ASN A 78 10.33 -10.06 -0.16
CA ASN A 78 11.33 -9.62 0.82
C ASN A 78 12.03 -10.76 1.57
N THR A 79 11.75 -12.01 1.21
CA THR A 79 12.31 -13.21 1.85
C THR A 79 13.01 -14.09 0.81
N GLU A 80 13.70 -15.13 1.29
CA GLU A 80 14.40 -16.12 0.45
C GLU A 80 15.42 -15.48 -0.50
N GLY A 81 16.10 -14.43 -0.03
CA GLY A 81 17.12 -13.70 -0.81
C GLY A 81 16.59 -12.90 -2.00
N LYS A 82 15.26 -12.74 -2.15
CA LYS A 82 14.69 -11.94 -3.27
C LYS A 82 14.90 -10.44 -3.11
N ASN A 83 15.03 -9.95 -1.87
CA ASN A 83 15.42 -8.57 -1.61
C ASN A 83 16.91 -8.53 -1.19
N PRO A 84 17.79 -7.89 -1.99
CA PRO A 84 19.22 -7.81 -1.69
C PRO A 84 19.57 -6.84 -0.54
N GLU A 85 18.59 -6.08 -0.03
CA GLU A 85 18.81 -5.15 1.06
C GLU A 85 19.28 -5.86 2.35
N ALA A 86 20.15 -5.20 3.10
CA ALA A 86 20.80 -5.79 4.27
C ALA A 86 19.82 -6.24 5.38
N TRP A 87 18.66 -5.61 5.49
CA TRP A 87 17.63 -5.96 6.48
C TRP A 87 16.83 -7.22 6.07
N ALA A 88 16.79 -7.55 4.78
CA ALA A 88 15.91 -8.59 4.22
C ALA A 88 16.67 -9.85 3.75
N LYS A 89 17.99 -9.74 3.53
CA LYS A 89 18.81 -10.78 2.88
C LYS A 89 18.70 -12.18 3.50
N ASP A 90 18.52 -12.28 4.81
CA ASP A 90 18.50 -13.54 5.57
C ASP A 90 17.08 -13.92 6.05
N LEU A 91 16.06 -13.14 5.69
CA LEU A 91 14.68 -13.41 6.09
C LEU A 91 14.13 -14.62 5.34
N LYS A 92 13.47 -15.51 6.07
CA LYS A 92 12.78 -16.65 5.49
C LYS A 92 11.27 -16.46 5.55
N GLN A 93 10.55 -17.12 4.65
CA GLN A 93 9.08 -17.11 4.66
C GLN A 93 8.51 -17.73 5.93
N GLU A 94 9.20 -18.73 6.49
CA GLU A 94 8.80 -19.43 7.73
C GLU A 94 8.89 -18.55 8.97
N ASP A 95 9.58 -17.41 8.91
CA ASP A 95 9.66 -16.43 9.99
C ASP A 95 8.37 -15.58 10.12
N PHE A 96 7.44 -15.71 9.16
CA PHE A 96 6.21 -14.93 9.08
C PHE A 96 4.97 -15.81 9.07
N GLU A 97 3.90 -15.31 9.70
CA GLU A 97 2.57 -15.91 9.67
C GLU A 97 1.51 -14.85 9.44
N LEU A 98 0.39 -15.25 8.84
CA LEU A 98 -0.79 -14.43 8.64
C LEU A 98 -1.70 -14.51 9.87
N LEU A 99 -2.32 -13.38 10.20
CA LEU A 99 -3.39 -13.29 11.19
C LEU A 99 -4.75 -13.34 10.48
N CYS A 100 -5.58 -14.32 10.83
CA CYS A 100 -6.89 -14.51 10.20
C CYS A 100 -8.00 -13.85 11.03
N LEU A 101 -9.11 -13.51 10.39
CA LEU A 101 -10.27 -12.90 11.05
C LEU A 101 -10.95 -13.82 12.07
N ASP A 102 -10.75 -15.14 11.97
CA ASP A 102 -11.23 -16.13 12.93
C ASP A 102 -10.32 -16.28 14.16
N GLY A 103 -9.27 -15.45 14.27
CA GLY A 103 -8.28 -15.48 15.34
C GLY A 103 -7.20 -16.54 15.18
N THR A 104 -7.24 -17.34 14.11
CA THR A 104 -6.18 -18.32 13.82
C THR A 104 -4.97 -17.67 13.14
N ARG A 105 -3.85 -18.41 13.15
CA ARG A 105 -2.63 -18.07 12.42
C ARG A 105 -2.43 -19.08 11.30
N ARG A 106 -1.94 -18.62 10.14
CA ARG A 106 -1.65 -19.50 9.00
C ARG A 106 -0.34 -19.14 8.31
N PRO A 107 0.29 -20.10 7.61
CA PRO A 107 1.44 -19.81 6.75
C PRO A 107 1.11 -18.76 5.69
N VAL A 108 2.11 -17.98 5.28
CA VAL A 108 1.96 -16.93 4.26
C VAL A 108 1.49 -17.44 2.89
N THR A 109 1.64 -18.74 2.62
CA THR A 109 1.14 -19.41 1.42
C THR A 109 -0.38 -19.62 1.41
N GLU A 110 -1.05 -19.49 2.56
CA GLU A 110 -2.51 -19.66 2.69
C GLU A 110 -3.29 -18.34 2.66
N ALA A 111 -2.72 -17.27 2.11
CA ALA A 111 -3.38 -15.95 2.03
C ALA A 111 -4.77 -16.00 1.37
N HIS A 112 -4.99 -16.88 0.40
CA HIS A 112 -6.30 -17.09 -0.23
C HIS A 112 -7.41 -17.55 0.75
N ARG A 113 -7.05 -18.13 1.91
CA ARG A 113 -7.98 -18.55 2.98
C ARG A 113 -7.88 -17.68 4.23
N CYS A 114 -6.81 -16.91 4.37
CA CYS A 114 -6.53 -16.08 5.52
C CYS A 114 -6.06 -14.70 5.06
N HIS A 115 -7.00 -13.77 4.96
CA HIS A 115 -6.76 -12.38 4.60
C HIS A 115 -7.80 -11.51 5.31
N LEU A 116 -7.47 -10.22 5.50
CA LEU A 116 -8.39 -9.25 6.08
C LEU A 116 -9.48 -8.82 5.10
N ALA A 117 -9.11 -8.66 3.83
CA ALA A 117 -10.03 -8.30 2.75
C ALA A 117 -9.36 -8.57 1.39
N ILE A 118 -10.19 -8.67 0.34
CA ILE A 118 -9.74 -8.57 -1.04
C ILE A 118 -10.00 -7.14 -1.49
N VAL A 119 -8.94 -6.45 -1.94
CA VAL A 119 -9.00 -5.04 -2.33
C VAL A 119 -8.79 -4.86 -3.84
N PRO A 120 -9.38 -3.83 -4.45
CA PRO A 120 -9.08 -3.46 -5.83
C PRO A 120 -7.58 -3.17 -6.02
N ASN A 121 -7.02 -3.56 -7.16
CA ASN A 121 -5.64 -3.25 -7.51
C ASN A 121 -5.41 -1.74 -7.63
N HIS A 122 -4.13 -1.32 -7.63
CA HIS A 122 -3.79 0.05 -8.00
C HIS A 122 -4.21 0.36 -9.45
N ALA A 123 -4.65 1.60 -9.68
CA ALA A 123 -5.09 2.08 -10.99
C ALA A 123 -4.45 3.41 -11.36
N VAL A 124 -4.23 3.61 -12.66
CA VAL A 124 -3.86 4.92 -13.19
C VAL A 124 -5.11 5.78 -13.28
N VAL A 125 -5.08 6.93 -12.61
CA VAL A 125 -6.16 7.92 -12.62
C VAL A 125 -5.73 9.11 -13.47
N SER A 126 -6.66 9.63 -14.26
CA SER A 126 -6.45 10.85 -15.05
C SER A 126 -7.74 11.65 -15.16
N ARG A 127 -7.62 12.91 -15.60
CA ARG A 127 -8.80 13.71 -15.94
C ARG A 127 -9.54 13.09 -17.13
N LYS A 128 -10.87 13.29 -17.14
CA LYS A 128 -11.77 12.71 -18.15
C LYS A 128 -11.33 13.02 -19.59
N ASP A 129 -10.86 14.24 -19.85
CA ASP A 129 -10.39 14.70 -21.17
C ASP A 129 -9.06 14.06 -21.62
N LYS A 130 -8.27 13.54 -20.68
CA LYS A 130 -6.96 12.91 -20.94
C LYS A 130 -6.97 11.40 -20.86
N ALA A 131 -8.02 10.79 -20.30
CA ALA A 131 -8.09 9.35 -20.04
C ALA A 131 -7.74 8.48 -21.27
N ALA A 132 -8.33 8.76 -22.44
CA ALA A 132 -8.06 8.01 -23.66
C ALA A 132 -6.61 8.17 -24.15
N SER A 133 -6.06 9.39 -24.05
CA SER A 133 -4.69 9.67 -24.48
C SER A 133 -3.66 9.04 -23.55
N VAL A 134 -3.88 9.11 -22.23
CA VAL A 134 -3.02 8.47 -21.21
C VAL A 134 -3.05 6.97 -21.38
N ARG A 135 -4.24 6.38 -21.54
CA ARG A 135 -4.39 4.94 -21.79
C ARG A 135 -3.61 4.50 -23.02
N ARG A 136 -3.80 5.18 -24.16
CA ARG A 136 -3.07 4.85 -25.41
C ARG A 136 -1.56 4.95 -25.21
N MET A 137 -1.09 6.02 -24.56
CA MET A 137 0.33 6.19 -24.26
C MET A 137 0.86 5.02 -23.44
N LEU A 138 0.20 4.68 -22.34
CA LEU A 138 0.65 3.61 -21.44
C LEU A 138 0.63 2.23 -22.09
N PHE A 139 -0.34 1.95 -22.96
CA PHE A 139 -0.33 0.72 -23.76
C PHE A 139 0.89 0.65 -24.68
N ASN A 140 1.16 1.71 -25.43
CA ASN A 140 2.34 1.76 -26.29
C ASN A 140 3.65 1.64 -25.47
N GLN A 141 3.73 2.29 -24.30
CA GLN A 141 4.92 2.21 -23.45
C GLN A 141 5.11 0.83 -22.83
N GLN A 142 4.05 0.13 -22.40
CA GLN A 142 4.22 -1.22 -21.86
C GLN A 142 4.55 -2.27 -22.95
N GLU A 143 4.17 -2.05 -24.21
CA GLU A 143 4.60 -2.90 -25.33
C GLU A 143 6.11 -2.81 -25.58
N LEU A 144 6.72 -1.66 -25.26
CA LEU A 144 8.17 -1.46 -25.36
C LEU A 144 8.89 -1.86 -24.07
N PHE A 145 8.41 -1.42 -22.92
CA PHE A 145 9.14 -1.43 -21.64
C PHE A 145 8.49 -2.26 -20.53
N GLY A 146 7.35 -2.89 -20.80
CA GLY A 146 6.69 -3.81 -19.87
C GLY A 146 7.46 -5.13 -19.74
N ARG A 147 6.98 -6.05 -18.90
CA ARG A 147 7.66 -7.33 -18.60
C ARG A 147 8.08 -8.15 -19.82
N ASN A 148 7.29 -8.07 -20.90
CA ASN A 148 7.51 -8.76 -22.16
C ASN A 148 7.79 -7.78 -23.33
N GLY A 149 8.23 -6.56 -23.00
CA GLY A 149 8.39 -5.49 -23.98
C GLY A 149 9.64 -5.65 -24.85
N PHE A 150 9.58 -5.11 -26.07
CA PHE A 150 10.67 -5.22 -27.07
C PHE A 150 11.98 -4.54 -26.62
N GLU A 151 11.90 -3.51 -25.79
CA GLU A 151 13.01 -2.70 -25.30
C GLU A 151 13.20 -2.81 -23.77
N TYR A 152 12.75 -3.91 -23.14
CA TYR A 152 12.85 -4.13 -21.69
C TYR A 152 14.26 -3.92 -21.11
N ARG A 153 15.31 -4.21 -21.89
CA ARG A 153 16.69 -4.03 -21.44
C ARG A 153 17.13 -2.56 -21.37
N MET A 154 16.44 -1.67 -22.09
CA MET A 154 16.74 -0.23 -22.09
C MET A 154 16.04 0.46 -20.92
N PHE A 155 14.77 0.12 -20.68
CA PHE A 155 13.98 0.65 -19.59
C PHE A 155 12.96 -0.38 -19.13
N GLN A 156 12.80 -0.50 -17.82
CA GLN A 156 11.91 -1.46 -17.19
C GLN A 156 10.79 -0.71 -16.48
N MET A 157 9.60 -0.69 -17.08
CA MET A 157 8.48 0.13 -16.59
C MET A 157 7.91 -0.36 -15.24
N PHE A 158 8.00 -1.66 -14.96
CA PHE A 158 7.48 -2.30 -13.75
C PHE A 158 8.58 -2.90 -12.87
N GLN A 159 9.80 -2.36 -12.97
CA GLN A 159 10.91 -2.71 -12.10
C GLN A 159 11.63 -1.43 -11.73
N SER A 160 11.79 -1.20 -10.43
CA SER A 160 12.45 -0.02 -9.91
C SER A 160 13.77 -0.37 -9.21
N SER A 161 14.68 0.63 -9.16
CA SER A 161 15.95 0.52 -8.43
C SER A 161 15.75 0.63 -6.92
N SER A 162 14.73 1.40 -6.51
CA SER A 162 14.11 1.34 -5.19
C SER A 162 12.89 0.40 -5.25
N LYS A 163 11.95 0.51 -4.31
CA LYS A 163 10.72 -0.29 -4.29
C LYS A 163 9.53 0.50 -4.82
N ASP A 164 8.72 -0.15 -5.65
CA ASP A 164 7.41 0.32 -6.12
C ASP A 164 7.40 1.78 -6.68
N LEU A 165 8.44 2.17 -7.43
CA LEU A 165 8.50 3.51 -8.04
C LEU A 165 7.57 3.61 -9.26
N LEU A 166 6.61 4.55 -9.21
CA LEU A 166 5.54 4.80 -10.19
C LEU A 166 4.52 3.66 -10.30
N PHE A 167 4.98 2.42 -10.42
CA PHE A 167 4.17 1.20 -10.41
C PHE A 167 4.72 0.24 -9.38
N SER A 168 3.85 -0.64 -8.87
CA SER A 168 4.33 -1.72 -8.01
C SER A 168 5.24 -2.67 -8.79
N ASP A 169 6.33 -3.12 -8.17
CA ASP A 169 7.32 -3.97 -8.83
C ASP A 169 6.74 -5.35 -9.17
N ASP A 170 5.60 -5.77 -8.63
CA ASP A 170 4.89 -6.99 -9.06
C ASP A 170 3.86 -6.79 -10.17
N THR A 171 3.79 -5.59 -10.75
CA THR A 171 2.91 -5.34 -11.89
C THR A 171 3.34 -6.21 -13.07
N ALA A 172 2.44 -7.08 -13.52
CA ALA A 172 2.65 -7.90 -14.72
C ALA A 172 2.39 -7.10 -16.00
N CYS A 173 1.29 -6.34 -16.04
CA CYS A 173 0.89 -5.48 -17.15
C CYS A 173 -0.13 -4.43 -16.69
N LEU A 174 -0.43 -3.46 -17.56
CA LEU A 174 -1.59 -2.58 -17.40
C LEU A 174 -2.77 -3.15 -18.17
N ALA A 175 -3.83 -3.50 -17.44
CA ALA A 175 -5.07 -4.02 -18.01
C ALA A 175 -6.02 -2.88 -18.44
N ASN A 176 -6.77 -3.12 -19.52
CA ASN A 176 -7.73 -2.13 -19.99
C ASN A 176 -9.00 -2.14 -19.12
N LEU A 177 -9.49 -0.96 -18.79
CA LEU A 177 -10.81 -0.77 -18.17
C LEU A 177 -11.81 -0.30 -19.24
N GLN A 178 -13.09 -0.64 -19.04
CA GLN A 178 -14.15 -0.18 -19.92
C GLN A 178 -14.20 1.36 -19.99
N ASP A 179 -14.53 1.90 -21.16
CA ASP A 179 -14.65 3.35 -21.32
C ASP A 179 -15.70 3.94 -20.38
N GLY A 180 -15.36 5.10 -19.80
CA GLY A 180 -16.23 5.77 -18.82
C GLY A 180 -16.30 5.07 -17.45
N THR A 181 -15.39 4.12 -17.16
CA THR A 181 -15.28 3.54 -15.82
C THR A 181 -15.02 4.64 -14.79
N THR A 182 -15.90 4.74 -13.80
CA THR A 182 -15.77 5.67 -12.68
C THR A 182 -15.06 5.00 -11.52
N TYR A 183 -14.50 5.79 -10.59
CA TYR A 183 -13.88 5.25 -9.38
C TYR A 183 -14.87 4.36 -8.59
N ARG A 184 -16.16 4.72 -8.56
CA ARG A 184 -17.18 3.91 -7.88
C ARG A 184 -17.35 2.52 -8.50
N LYS A 185 -17.37 2.46 -9.84
CA LYS A 185 -17.47 1.19 -10.56
C LYS A 185 -16.19 0.35 -10.41
N TYR A 186 -15.03 1.01 -10.39
CA TYR A 186 -13.73 0.33 -10.25
C TYR A 186 -13.53 -0.25 -8.84
N LEU A 187 -13.79 0.55 -7.81
CA LEU A 187 -13.58 0.13 -6.41
C LEU A 187 -14.63 -0.87 -5.93
N GLY A 188 -15.84 -0.82 -6.48
CA GLY A 188 -16.93 -1.71 -6.07
C GLY A 188 -17.64 -1.24 -4.79
N PRO A 189 -18.86 -1.73 -4.54
CA PRO A 189 -19.72 -1.25 -3.47
C PRO A 189 -19.21 -1.61 -2.07
N GLU A 190 -18.61 -2.80 -1.87
CA GLU A 190 -18.11 -3.21 -0.55
C GLU A 190 -16.98 -2.30 -0.06
N TYR A 191 -16.01 -2.01 -0.95
CA TYR A 191 -14.87 -1.16 -0.63
C TYR A 191 -15.31 0.29 -0.37
N LEU A 192 -16.22 0.82 -1.19
CA LEU A 192 -16.77 2.17 -0.97
C LEU A 192 -17.53 2.28 0.34
N LYS A 193 -18.30 1.25 0.71
CA LYS A 193 -19.01 1.25 1.99
C LYS A 193 -18.04 1.26 3.17
N ALA A 194 -16.94 0.50 3.09
CA ALA A 194 -15.89 0.55 4.10
C ALA A 194 -15.24 1.94 4.18
N LEU A 195 -14.94 2.56 3.03
CA LEU A 195 -14.43 3.93 2.97
C LEU A 195 -15.42 4.96 3.52
N ASP A 196 -16.71 4.85 3.24
CA ASP A 196 -17.71 5.80 3.74
C ASP A 196 -17.85 5.69 5.26
N ASN A 197 -17.80 4.47 5.80
CA ASN A 197 -17.81 4.22 7.24
C ASN A 197 -16.54 4.78 7.94
N MET A 198 -15.37 4.64 7.30
CA MET A 198 -14.12 5.20 7.81
C MET A 198 -14.02 6.71 7.57
N GLY A 199 -14.58 7.21 6.47
CA GLY A 199 -14.51 8.59 6.01
C GLY A 199 -15.27 9.56 6.91
N GLN A 200 -16.25 9.07 7.67
CA GLN A 200 -16.83 9.79 8.81
C GLN A 200 -15.78 10.17 9.87
N CYS A 201 -14.57 9.59 9.78
CA CYS A 201 -13.50 9.73 10.75
C CYS A 201 -12.15 10.18 10.18
N LEU A 202 -11.99 10.17 8.86
CA LEU A 202 -10.76 10.62 8.19
C LEU A 202 -10.93 12.09 7.80
N HIS A 203 -10.21 12.97 8.50
CA HIS A 203 -9.98 14.32 7.99
C HIS A 203 -8.85 14.22 6.97
N SER A 204 -9.18 14.22 5.68
CA SER A 204 -8.18 14.48 4.65
C SER A 204 -7.80 15.95 4.78
N GLY A 205 -6.61 16.23 5.34
CA GLY A 205 -6.06 17.58 5.31
C GLY A 205 -5.96 18.06 3.86
N GLU A 206 -6.52 19.24 3.59
CA GLU A 206 -6.22 20.00 2.38
C GLU A 206 -4.75 20.44 2.34
#